data_AF-A0A351TKD2-F1
#
_entry.id   AF-A0A351TKD2-F1
#
_cell.length_a   1.000
_cell.length_b   1.000
_cell.length_c   1.000
_cell.angle_alpha   90.00
_cell.angle_beta   90.00
_cell.angle_gamma   90.00
#
_symmetry.space_group_name_H-M   'P 1'
#
loop_
_entity.id
_entity.type
_entity.pdbx_description
1 polymer ?
#
loop_
_entity_poly.entity_id
_entity_poly.type
_entity_poly.pdbx_seq_one_letter_code
_entity_poly.pdbx_strand_id
1 'polypeptide(L)'
;PFVMKELVTRGISQNIKNAKKLVERLDTQVWDVLEEVIKEHPVMLNRAPTLHRLGIQAFEPILVEGKAIKLHPLVCTAFNADFDGDQMAVHLPLSVEAQAECRFLLLSPNNLLKPSDGGPVAVPSQDMVLGIYYLTQERPGALGEGKFFKNVNEAILAYENKYCTLHSRIKVRVSKTNAEGEVITGNVESTLGRFIFNEILPQDLGFVDRSLPENFLKLEVDFHVDKKGLKQILEKVINTHGASRTAEVLDDVKSIGYKYSTRAAMTVSISDMTVPARKPEMLAQAQATVDKISTNFRRGLITEEERYRAVVETWNETDKELTEVLLAGLDKYNNIYMMADSGA
;
A
#
# COMPACT_ATOMS: atom_id res chain seq x y z
N PRO A 1 6.88 -26.81 -26.21
CA PRO A 1 7.58 -26.76 -27.53
C PRO A 1 8.99 -26.19 -27.44
N PHE A 2 9.14 -24.99 -26.84
CA PHE A 2 10.43 -24.33 -26.63
C PHE A 2 11.43 -25.19 -25.86
N VAL A 3 11.02 -25.74 -24.70
CA VAL A 3 11.84 -26.67 -23.91
C VAL A 3 12.34 -27.88 -24.73
N MET A 4 11.47 -28.47 -25.55
CA MET A 4 11.85 -29.62 -26.39
C MET A 4 12.87 -29.24 -27.47
N LYS A 5 12.76 -28.03 -28.04
CA LYS A 5 13.73 -27.51 -29.02
C LYS A 5 15.08 -27.33 -28.34
N GLU A 6 15.09 -26.70 -27.17
CA GLU A 6 16.30 -26.39 -26.42
C GLU A 6 17.03 -27.66 -25.92
N LEU A 7 16.29 -28.67 -25.46
CA LEU A 7 16.85 -29.99 -25.10
C LEU A 7 17.55 -30.69 -26.28
N VAL A 8 17.05 -30.52 -27.51
CA VAL A 8 17.68 -31.08 -28.71
C VAL A 8 18.89 -30.24 -29.13
N THR A 9 18.77 -28.92 -29.09
CA THR A 9 19.86 -27.99 -29.43
C THR A 9 21.08 -28.17 -28.53
N ARG A 10 20.87 -28.48 -27.23
CA ARG A 10 21.94 -28.76 -26.27
C ARG A 10 22.52 -30.18 -26.34
N GLY A 11 21.98 -31.04 -27.20
CA GLY A 11 22.40 -32.43 -27.31
C GLY A 11 22.00 -33.34 -26.14
N ILE A 12 21.18 -32.84 -25.20
CA ILE A 12 20.61 -33.63 -24.09
C ILE A 12 19.67 -34.71 -24.64
N SER A 13 18.94 -34.37 -25.71
CA SER A 13 18.12 -35.31 -26.46
C SER A 13 18.55 -35.41 -27.92
N GLN A 14 18.63 -36.64 -28.45
CA GLN A 14 18.96 -36.88 -29.85
C GLN A 14 17.85 -36.50 -30.83
N ASN A 15 16.57 -36.53 -30.40
CA ASN A 15 15.44 -36.22 -31.27
C ASN A 15 14.23 -35.68 -30.48
N ILE A 16 13.25 -35.09 -31.20
CA ILE A 16 12.06 -34.49 -30.59
C ILE A 16 11.20 -35.53 -29.84
N LYS A 17 11.13 -36.77 -30.33
CA LYS A 17 10.35 -37.85 -29.67
C LYS A 17 10.94 -38.21 -28.31
N ASN A 18 12.26 -38.27 -28.20
CA ASN A 18 12.94 -38.55 -26.94
C ASN A 18 12.86 -37.34 -25.99
N ALA A 19 12.97 -36.12 -26.52
CA ALA A 19 12.78 -34.90 -25.73
C ALA A 19 11.37 -34.85 -25.12
N LYS A 20 10.34 -35.24 -25.89
CA LYS A 20 8.96 -35.35 -25.38
C LYS A 20 8.86 -36.36 -24.22
N LYS A 21 9.51 -37.52 -24.33
CA LYS A 21 9.53 -38.53 -23.25
C LYS A 21 10.22 -38.02 -21.99
N LEU A 22 11.31 -37.27 -22.12
CA LEU A 22 12.02 -36.67 -20.96
C LEU A 22 11.12 -35.68 -20.23
N VAL A 23 10.40 -34.83 -20.97
CA VAL A 23 9.43 -33.87 -20.40
C VAL A 23 8.25 -34.59 -19.75
N GLU A 24 7.68 -35.62 -20.40
CA GLU A 24 6.57 -36.41 -19.84
C GLU A 24 6.97 -37.17 -18.57
N ARG A 25 8.25 -37.54 -18.43
CA ARG A 25 8.80 -38.19 -17.24
C ARG A 25 9.25 -37.23 -16.14
N LEU A 26 9.21 -35.92 -16.39
CA LEU A 26 9.65 -34.88 -15.45
C LEU A 26 11.10 -35.09 -14.98
N ASP A 27 12.00 -35.40 -15.92
CA ASP A 27 13.42 -35.58 -15.60
C ASP A 27 14.04 -34.28 -15.05
N THR A 28 15.00 -34.42 -14.15
CA THR A 28 15.68 -33.32 -13.46
C THR A 28 16.30 -32.29 -14.42
N GLN A 29 16.91 -32.77 -15.51
CA GLN A 29 17.56 -31.93 -16.52
C GLN A 29 16.60 -31.01 -17.29
N VAL A 30 15.28 -31.31 -17.25
CA VAL A 30 14.26 -30.48 -17.90
C VAL A 30 14.06 -29.18 -17.14
N TRP A 31 14.25 -29.16 -15.82
CA TRP A 31 14.03 -27.97 -14.99
C TRP A 31 15.07 -26.89 -15.26
N ASP A 32 16.35 -27.27 -15.38
CA ASP A 32 17.44 -26.33 -15.72
C ASP A 32 17.19 -25.65 -17.07
N VAL A 33 16.77 -26.45 -18.07
CA VAL A 33 16.43 -25.93 -19.40
C VAL A 33 15.16 -25.09 -19.37
N LEU A 34 14.17 -25.45 -18.56
CA LEU A 34 12.95 -24.69 -18.41
C LEU A 34 13.23 -23.29 -17.86
N GLU A 35 14.06 -23.17 -16.82
CA GLU A 35 14.42 -21.88 -16.21
C GLU A 35 15.09 -20.93 -17.22
N GLU A 36 15.94 -21.46 -18.09
CA GLU A 36 16.56 -20.68 -19.16
C GLU A 36 15.57 -20.28 -20.26
N VAL A 37 14.65 -21.19 -20.64
CA VAL A 37 13.66 -20.93 -21.70
C VAL A 37 12.64 -19.87 -21.29
N ILE A 38 12.27 -19.80 -20.01
CA ILE A 38 11.30 -18.80 -19.53
C ILE A 38 11.93 -17.42 -19.30
N LYS A 39 13.27 -17.34 -19.24
CA LYS A 39 13.98 -16.09 -19.00
C LYS A 39 13.73 -15.13 -20.16
N GLU A 40 13.34 -13.90 -19.82
CA GLU A 40 12.95 -12.86 -20.78
C GLU A 40 11.76 -13.21 -21.70
N HIS A 41 11.01 -14.27 -21.39
CA HIS A 41 9.79 -14.63 -22.13
C HIS A 41 8.56 -14.19 -21.32
N PRO A 42 7.98 -13.00 -21.59
CA PRO A 42 6.84 -12.50 -20.83
C PRO A 42 5.59 -13.37 -21.03
N VAL A 43 4.78 -13.48 -19.98
CA VAL A 43 3.46 -14.11 -19.99
C VAL A 43 2.38 -13.09 -19.70
N MET A 44 1.19 -13.25 -20.28
CA MET A 44 0.04 -12.41 -19.96
C MET A 44 -0.84 -13.09 -18.92
N LEU A 45 -1.19 -12.34 -17.88
CA LEU A 45 -2.20 -12.73 -16.91
C LEU A 45 -3.50 -11.99 -17.20
N ASN A 46 -4.62 -12.71 -17.13
CA ASN A 46 -5.96 -12.18 -17.29
C ASN A 46 -6.88 -12.68 -16.18
N ARG A 47 -7.72 -11.80 -15.64
CA ARG A 47 -8.81 -12.14 -14.73
C ARG A 47 -10.16 -11.80 -15.37
N ALA A 48 -11.08 -12.76 -15.38
CA ALA A 48 -12.44 -12.55 -15.83
C ALA A 48 -13.33 -12.09 -14.65
N PRO A 49 -14.27 -11.15 -14.84
CA PRO A 49 -14.55 -10.40 -16.07
C PRO A 49 -13.56 -9.24 -16.30
N THR A 50 -13.16 -9.02 -17.56
CA THR A 50 -12.21 -7.95 -17.92
C THR A 50 -12.98 -6.63 -18.18
N LEU A 51 -12.98 -5.72 -17.21
CA LEU A 51 -13.71 -4.45 -17.31
C LEU A 51 -12.94 -3.32 -18.01
N HIS A 52 -11.62 -3.37 -17.97
CA HIS A 52 -10.74 -2.33 -18.52
C HIS A 52 -9.39 -2.92 -18.92
N ARG A 53 -8.57 -2.15 -19.66
CA ARG A 53 -7.26 -2.60 -20.18
C ARG A 53 -6.34 -3.21 -19.12
N LEU A 54 -6.36 -2.70 -17.89
CA LEU A 54 -5.48 -3.15 -16.79
C LEU A 54 -5.86 -4.53 -16.23
N GLY A 55 -6.97 -5.12 -16.68
CA GLY A 55 -7.36 -6.49 -16.33
C GLY A 55 -6.58 -7.54 -17.11
N ILE A 56 -5.71 -7.12 -18.05
CA ILE A 56 -4.71 -7.96 -18.70
C ILE A 56 -3.36 -7.25 -18.60
N GLN A 57 -2.36 -7.91 -18.02
CA GLN A 57 -0.99 -7.38 -17.91
C GLN A 57 0.04 -8.45 -18.20
N ALA A 58 1.22 -8.03 -18.67
CA ALA A 58 2.36 -8.91 -18.89
C ALA A 58 3.30 -8.92 -17.67
N PHE A 59 3.84 -10.10 -17.37
CA PHE A 59 4.77 -10.37 -16.30
C PHE A 59 5.91 -11.27 -16.78
N GLU A 60 7.05 -11.21 -16.10
CA GLU A 60 8.10 -12.20 -16.27
C GLU A 60 7.82 -13.40 -15.34
N PRO A 61 7.74 -14.63 -15.88
CA PRO A 61 7.45 -15.80 -15.08
C PRO A 61 8.66 -16.20 -14.23
N ILE A 62 8.41 -16.50 -12.95
CA ILE A 62 9.39 -17.06 -12.02
C ILE A 62 8.89 -18.44 -11.57
N LEU A 63 9.75 -19.46 -11.66
CA LEU A 63 9.40 -20.80 -11.20
C LEU A 63 9.21 -20.79 -9.68
N VAL A 64 8.12 -21.41 -9.24
CA VAL A 64 7.80 -21.56 -7.82
C VAL A 64 7.36 -23.00 -7.58
N GLU A 65 7.72 -23.53 -6.42
CA GLU A 65 7.19 -24.81 -5.97
C GLU A 65 5.74 -24.62 -5.52
N GLY A 66 4.81 -25.27 -6.21
CA GLY A 66 3.38 -25.21 -5.90
C GLY A 66 2.50 -25.29 -7.14
N LYS A 67 1.18 -25.29 -6.91
CA LYS A 67 0.15 -25.27 -7.97
C LYS A 67 -0.57 -23.93 -8.10
N ALA A 68 -0.25 -22.97 -7.23
CA ALA A 68 -0.86 -21.64 -7.21
C ALA A 68 0.06 -20.61 -7.85
N ILE A 69 -0.52 -19.67 -8.58
CA ILE A 69 0.21 -18.53 -9.16
C ILE A 69 0.50 -17.53 -8.04
N LYS A 70 1.75 -17.10 -7.90
CA LYS A 70 2.10 -15.99 -7.00
C LYS A 70 1.89 -14.68 -7.75
N LEU A 71 1.00 -13.83 -7.24
CA LEU A 71 0.71 -12.52 -7.81
C LEU A 71 1.29 -11.41 -6.93
N HIS A 72 1.77 -10.34 -7.55
CA HIS A 72 2.27 -9.18 -6.84
C HIS A 72 1.12 -8.39 -6.17
N PRO A 73 1.21 -7.98 -4.89
CA PRO A 73 0.08 -7.35 -4.19
C PRO A 73 -0.34 -5.99 -4.78
N LEU A 74 0.59 -5.23 -5.38
CA LEU A 74 0.27 -3.93 -5.99
C LEU A 74 -0.57 -4.01 -7.27
N VAL A 75 -0.67 -5.20 -7.89
CA VAL A 75 -1.51 -5.37 -9.10
C VAL A 75 -2.91 -5.86 -8.76
N CYS A 76 -3.19 -6.24 -7.51
CA CYS A 76 -4.50 -6.72 -7.08
C CYS A 76 -5.61 -5.69 -7.32
N THR A 77 -5.32 -4.40 -7.10
CA THR A 77 -6.27 -3.31 -7.39
C THR A 77 -6.57 -3.19 -8.89
N ALA A 78 -5.57 -3.40 -9.74
CA ALA A 78 -5.72 -3.39 -11.19
C ALA A 78 -6.53 -4.60 -11.67
N PHE A 79 -6.32 -5.79 -11.11
CA PHE A 79 -7.12 -6.97 -11.46
C PHE A 79 -8.46 -7.05 -10.74
N ASN A 80 -8.71 -6.17 -9.77
CA ASN A 80 -9.80 -6.25 -8.80
C ASN A 80 -9.84 -7.61 -8.06
N ALA A 81 -8.67 -8.20 -7.83
CA ALA A 81 -8.49 -9.57 -7.33
C ALA A 81 -8.17 -9.60 -5.83
N ASP A 82 -8.63 -10.64 -5.17
CA ASP A 82 -8.27 -11.01 -3.79
C ASP A 82 -7.73 -12.45 -3.74
N PHE A 83 -7.45 -12.94 -2.53
CA PHE A 83 -6.78 -14.22 -2.30
C PHE A 83 -7.66 -15.21 -1.52
N ASP A 84 -8.95 -15.28 -1.85
CA ASP A 84 -9.93 -16.16 -1.21
C ASP A 84 -10.34 -17.38 -2.05
N GLY A 85 -9.85 -17.48 -3.29
CA GLY A 85 -10.22 -18.55 -4.23
C GLY A 85 -10.20 -18.14 -5.70
N ASP A 86 -9.90 -16.88 -5.99
CA ASP A 86 -9.79 -16.32 -7.33
C ASP A 86 -8.85 -17.10 -8.28
N GLN A 87 -9.22 -17.10 -9.56
CA GLN A 87 -8.48 -17.77 -10.63
C GLN A 87 -8.09 -16.78 -11.72
N MET A 88 -6.92 -17.02 -12.33
CA MET A 88 -6.41 -16.23 -13.44
C MET A 88 -5.96 -17.14 -14.59
N ALA A 89 -6.18 -16.67 -15.82
CA ALA A 89 -5.68 -17.35 -17.01
C ALA A 89 -4.28 -16.84 -17.36
N VAL A 90 -3.39 -17.76 -17.73
CA VAL A 90 -2.05 -17.45 -18.22
C VAL A 90 -2.03 -17.69 -19.73
N HIS A 91 -1.60 -16.69 -20.49
CA HIS A 91 -1.41 -16.78 -21.93
C HIS A 91 0.06 -16.57 -22.30
N LEU A 92 0.59 -17.42 -23.19
CA LEU A 92 1.97 -17.34 -23.65
C LEU A 92 2.04 -16.71 -25.05
N PRO A 93 2.60 -15.50 -25.23
CA PRO A 93 2.84 -14.93 -26.55
C PRO A 93 3.89 -15.74 -27.31
N LEU A 94 3.60 -16.08 -28.57
CA LEU A 94 4.45 -16.96 -29.37
C LEU A 94 5.36 -16.21 -30.34
N SER A 95 4.83 -15.24 -31.10
CA SER A 95 5.62 -14.51 -32.09
C SER A 95 6.54 -13.48 -31.41
N VAL A 96 7.61 -13.10 -32.11
CA VAL A 96 8.59 -12.13 -31.59
C VAL A 96 7.94 -10.75 -31.44
N GLU A 97 7.04 -10.41 -32.36
CA GLU A 97 6.25 -9.18 -32.33
C GLU A 97 5.35 -9.14 -31.09
N ALA A 98 4.65 -10.24 -30.79
CA ALA A 98 3.79 -10.33 -29.61
C ALA A 98 4.60 -10.26 -28.30
N GLN A 99 5.79 -10.86 -28.26
CA GLN A 99 6.69 -10.76 -27.10
C GLN A 99 7.18 -9.31 -26.90
N ALA A 100 7.53 -8.62 -28.00
CA ALA A 100 7.92 -7.21 -27.94
C ALA A 100 6.77 -6.33 -27.45
N GLU A 101 5.55 -6.50 -27.99
CA GLU A 101 4.36 -5.77 -27.51
C GLU A 101 4.10 -6.02 -26.02
N CYS A 102 4.21 -7.27 -25.57
CA CYS A 102 4.05 -7.59 -24.15
C CYS A 102 5.08 -6.85 -23.28
N ARG A 103 6.35 -6.83 -23.70
CA ARG A 103 7.44 -6.21 -22.92
C ARG A 103 7.37 -4.69 -22.92
N PHE A 104 7.01 -4.05 -24.02
CA PHE A 104 6.97 -2.59 -24.12
C PHE A 104 5.64 -1.97 -23.67
N LEU A 105 4.51 -2.61 -24.00
CA LEU A 105 3.17 -2.02 -23.79
C LEU A 105 2.44 -2.59 -22.58
N LEU A 106 2.50 -3.91 -22.38
CA LEU A 106 1.67 -4.59 -21.38
C LEU A 106 2.37 -4.86 -20.06
N LEU A 107 3.69 -4.69 -19.99
CA LEU A 107 4.47 -5.00 -18.79
C LEU A 107 3.95 -4.18 -17.59
N SER A 108 3.74 -4.87 -16.47
CA SER A 108 3.14 -4.27 -15.27
C SER A 108 3.81 -2.96 -14.77
N PRO A 109 5.16 -2.84 -14.74
CA PRO A 109 5.83 -1.60 -14.31
C PRO A 109 5.57 -0.38 -15.20
N ASN A 110 5.12 -0.57 -16.44
CA ASN A 110 4.75 0.53 -17.34
C ASN A 110 3.31 0.99 -17.10
N ASN A 111 2.49 0.17 -16.44
CA ASN A 111 1.05 0.36 -16.28
C ASN A 111 0.67 0.87 -14.89
N LEU A 112 1.40 1.88 -14.41
CA LEU A 112 1.18 2.48 -13.08
C LEU A 112 0.02 3.48 -13.04
N LEU A 113 -0.43 3.99 -14.19
CA LEU A 113 -1.45 5.04 -14.29
C LEU A 113 -2.79 4.52 -14.81
N LYS A 114 -3.86 5.05 -14.23
CA LYS A 114 -5.23 4.78 -14.66
C LYS A 114 -5.48 5.51 -15.98
N PRO A 115 -5.99 4.82 -17.02
CA PRO A 115 -6.37 5.48 -18.26
C PRO A 115 -7.55 6.45 -18.12
N SER A 116 -8.36 6.35 -17.06
CA SER A 116 -9.56 7.15 -16.87
C SER A 116 -9.29 8.57 -16.37
N ASP A 117 -8.41 8.71 -15.38
CA ASP A 117 -8.17 9.97 -14.64
C ASP A 117 -6.68 10.33 -14.54
N GLY A 118 -5.78 9.48 -15.05
CA GLY A 118 -4.33 9.69 -14.97
C GLY A 118 -3.75 9.52 -13.56
N GLY A 119 -4.54 9.09 -12.57
CA GLY A 119 -4.06 8.82 -11.21
C GLY A 119 -3.34 7.49 -11.10
N PRO A 120 -2.53 7.26 -10.06
CA PRO A 120 -1.86 5.98 -9.84
C PRO A 120 -2.87 4.86 -9.55
N VAL A 121 -2.68 3.70 -10.19
CA VAL A 121 -3.45 2.46 -9.97
C VAL A 121 -2.81 1.66 -8.83
N ALA A 122 -1.49 1.55 -8.87
CA ALA A 122 -0.67 0.74 -7.98
C ALA A 122 -0.46 1.43 -6.63
N VAL A 123 -1.56 1.88 -6.00
CA VAL A 123 -1.52 2.51 -4.68
C VAL A 123 -1.47 1.38 -3.63
N PRO A 124 -0.50 1.43 -2.70
CA PRO A 124 -0.48 0.51 -1.56
C PRO A 124 -1.81 0.53 -0.79
N SER A 125 -2.21 -0.62 -0.27
CA SER A 125 -3.46 -0.79 0.49
C SER A 125 -3.24 -1.67 1.72
N GLN A 126 -4.21 -1.69 2.63
CA GLN A 126 -4.24 -2.59 3.79
C GLN A 126 -2.93 -2.51 4.60
N ASP A 127 -2.28 -3.65 4.85
CA ASP A 127 -1.08 -3.79 5.66
C ASP A 127 0.07 -2.85 5.25
N MET A 128 0.22 -2.58 3.95
CA MET A 128 1.28 -1.68 3.49
C MET A 128 1.06 -0.26 3.99
N VAL A 129 -0.18 0.24 3.89
CA VAL A 129 -0.57 1.57 4.40
C VAL A 129 -0.44 1.59 5.91
N LEU A 130 -0.93 0.55 6.55
CA LEU A 130 -0.94 0.39 8.00
C LEU A 130 0.46 0.46 8.60
N GLY A 131 1.44 -0.22 7.99
CA GLY A 131 2.83 -0.21 8.43
C GLY A 131 3.50 1.15 8.26
N ILE A 132 3.18 1.88 7.20
CA ILE A 132 3.72 3.23 6.96
C ILE A 132 3.07 4.26 7.88
N TYR A 133 1.77 4.13 8.10
CA TYR A 133 1.03 4.94 9.07
C TYR A 133 1.63 4.77 10.47
N TYR A 134 1.82 3.52 10.91
CA TYR A 134 2.52 3.22 12.17
C TYR A 134 3.93 3.81 12.18
N LEU A 135 4.73 3.60 11.13
CA LEU A 135 6.10 4.08 11.04
C LEU A 135 6.19 5.62 11.16
N THR A 136 5.26 6.37 10.58
CA THR A 136 5.29 7.84 10.54
C THR A 136 4.55 8.50 11.71
N GLN A 137 3.92 7.71 12.58
CA GLN A 137 3.22 8.16 13.78
C GLN A 137 4.20 8.80 14.79
N GLU A 138 3.71 9.82 15.50
CA GLU A 138 4.43 10.52 16.56
C GLU A 138 3.76 10.31 17.91
N ARG A 139 4.56 10.05 18.94
CA ARG A 139 4.10 9.85 20.32
C ARG A 139 4.85 10.79 21.25
N PRO A 140 4.21 11.89 21.70
CA PRO A 140 4.77 12.74 22.74
C PRO A 140 5.03 11.94 24.03
N GLY A 141 6.14 12.18 24.71
CA GLY A 141 6.55 11.46 25.91
C GLY A 141 7.16 10.07 25.66
N ALA A 142 7.41 9.71 24.40
CA ALA A 142 8.02 8.43 24.08
C ALA A 142 9.49 8.34 24.54
N LEU A 143 9.92 7.11 24.85
CA LEU A 143 11.29 6.85 25.30
C LEU A 143 12.31 7.34 24.28
N GLY A 144 13.18 8.27 24.67
CA GLY A 144 14.23 8.81 23.80
C GLY A 144 13.88 10.13 23.12
N GLU A 145 12.76 10.76 23.49
CA GLU A 145 12.42 12.12 23.08
C GLU A 145 13.53 13.13 23.41
N GLY A 146 13.82 14.03 22.46
CA GLY A 146 14.80 15.10 22.61
C GLY A 146 16.26 14.66 22.53
N LYS A 147 16.54 13.36 22.31
CA LYS A 147 17.92 12.88 22.12
C LYS A 147 18.52 13.38 20.81
N PHE A 148 19.83 13.57 20.85
CA PHE A 148 20.64 13.96 19.70
C PHE A 148 21.46 12.78 19.20
N PHE A 149 21.47 12.57 17.89
CA PHE A 149 22.25 11.54 17.22
C PHE A 149 23.13 12.15 16.13
N LYS A 150 24.32 11.59 15.93
CA LYS A 150 25.30 12.00 14.93
C LYS A 150 24.85 11.69 13.51
N ASN A 151 24.12 10.59 13.29
CA ASN A 151 23.58 10.18 12.00
C ASN A 151 22.38 9.24 12.18
N VAL A 152 21.70 8.89 11.07
CA VAL A 152 20.52 8.00 11.09
C VAL A 152 20.91 6.59 11.58
N ASN A 153 22.08 6.08 11.19
CA ASN A 153 22.56 4.76 11.61
C ASN A 153 22.72 4.64 13.13
N GLU A 154 23.19 5.68 13.81
CA GLU A 154 23.29 5.71 15.27
C GLU A 154 21.90 5.72 15.92
N ALA A 155 20.94 6.43 15.33
CA ALA A 155 19.56 6.42 15.79
C ALA A 155 18.90 5.03 15.61
N ILE A 156 19.20 4.32 14.51
CA ILE A 156 18.78 2.92 14.29
C ILE A 156 19.43 2.01 15.35
N LEU A 157 20.72 2.15 15.61
CA LEU A 157 21.42 1.38 16.63
C LEU A 157 20.82 1.62 18.04
N ALA A 158 20.47 2.87 18.34
CA ALA A 158 19.81 3.22 19.59
C ALA A 158 18.43 2.56 19.70
N TYR A 159 17.69 2.46 18.60
CA TYR A 159 16.40 1.77 18.55
C TYR A 159 16.54 0.25 18.75
N GLU A 160 17.53 -0.37 18.11
CA GLU A 160 17.82 -1.80 18.31
C GLU A 160 18.20 -2.11 19.76
N ASN A 161 18.95 -1.21 20.40
CA ASN A 161 19.30 -1.29 21.82
C ASN A 161 18.18 -0.79 22.76
N LYS A 162 16.99 -0.47 22.24
CA LYS A 162 15.80 -0.02 23.00
C LYS A 162 15.99 1.28 23.79
N TYR A 163 16.91 2.15 23.36
CA TYR A 163 17.11 3.48 23.94
C TYR A 163 16.23 4.58 23.33
N CYS A 164 15.60 4.30 22.19
CA CYS A 164 14.58 5.13 21.56
C CYS A 164 13.48 4.26 20.91
N THR A 165 12.34 4.87 20.58
CA THR A 165 11.27 4.21 19.80
C THR A 165 11.11 4.87 18.42
N LEU A 166 10.43 4.19 17.49
CA LEU A 166 10.15 4.72 16.14
C LEU A 166 9.40 6.06 16.18
N HIS A 167 8.53 6.25 17.16
CA HIS A 167 7.63 7.41 17.27
C HIS A 167 8.19 8.53 18.14
N SER A 168 9.43 8.38 18.63
CA SER A 168 10.09 9.38 19.45
C SER A 168 10.62 10.52 18.59
N ARG A 169 10.38 11.76 19.02
CA ARG A 169 10.91 12.95 18.37
C ARG A 169 12.39 13.14 18.73
N ILE A 170 13.26 13.01 17.74
CA ILE A 170 14.72 12.98 17.88
C ILE A 170 15.37 14.04 16.98
N LYS A 171 16.58 14.46 17.35
CA LYS A 171 17.39 15.38 16.54
C LYS A 171 18.55 14.61 15.94
N VAL A 172 18.61 14.57 14.62
CA VAL A 172 19.66 13.86 13.88
C VAL A 172 20.47 14.87 13.09
N ARG A 173 21.80 14.77 13.18
CA ARG A 173 22.68 15.54 12.31
C ARG A 173 22.68 14.89 10.92
N VAL A 174 22.26 15.66 9.91
CA VAL A 174 22.20 15.24 8.51
C VAL A 174 23.22 16.06 7.73
N SER A 175 23.98 15.38 6.88
CA SER A 175 24.91 15.98 5.94
C SER A 175 24.43 15.70 4.52
N LYS A 176 24.19 16.75 3.72
CA LYS A 176 23.87 16.62 2.29
C LYS A 176 24.90 17.41 1.48
N THR A 177 25.26 16.88 0.32
CA THR A 177 26.14 17.56 -0.63
C THR A 177 25.29 18.38 -1.59
N ASN A 178 25.57 19.67 -1.72
CA ASN A 178 24.93 20.54 -2.70
C ASN A 178 25.37 20.20 -4.14
N ALA A 179 24.64 20.72 -5.12
CA ALA A 179 25.01 20.64 -6.54
C ALA A 179 26.41 21.24 -6.84
N GLU A 180 26.90 22.12 -5.96
CA GLU A 180 28.22 22.77 -6.05
C GLU A 180 29.35 21.98 -5.35
N GLY A 181 29.03 20.80 -4.78
CA GLY A 181 30.01 19.92 -4.12
C GLY A 181 30.30 20.26 -2.65
N GLU A 182 29.68 21.30 -2.10
CA GLU A 182 29.80 21.66 -0.69
C GLU A 182 28.92 20.76 0.21
N VAL A 183 29.49 20.26 1.30
CA VAL A 183 28.76 19.45 2.29
C VAL A 183 28.13 20.36 3.33
N ILE A 184 26.83 20.57 3.23
CA ILE A 184 26.06 21.28 4.25
C ILE A 184 25.67 20.29 5.33
N THR A 185 26.05 20.59 6.58
CA THR A 185 25.63 19.81 7.75
C THR A 185 24.72 20.63 8.65
N GLY A 186 23.64 20.02 9.12
CA GLY A 186 22.73 20.67 10.06
C GLY A 186 21.94 19.65 10.86
N ASN A 187 21.21 20.13 11.85
CA ASN A 187 20.41 19.31 12.74
C ASN A 187 18.96 19.34 12.28
N VAL A 188 18.39 18.17 12.03
CA VAL A 188 17.00 18.01 11.62
C VAL A 188 16.25 17.33 12.76
N GLU A 189 15.11 17.88 13.11
CA GLU A 189 14.23 17.33 14.14
C GLU A 189 13.05 16.64 13.48
N SER A 190 12.87 15.34 13.75
CA SER A 190 11.74 14.53 13.27
C SER A 190 11.66 13.24 14.08
N THR A 191 10.82 12.28 13.71
CA THR A 191 10.78 10.95 14.34
C THR A 191 11.72 9.98 13.62
N LEU A 192 12.22 8.98 14.36
CA LEU A 192 13.08 7.95 13.75
C LEU A 192 12.39 7.25 12.57
N GLY A 193 11.10 6.95 12.71
CA GLY A 193 10.36 6.29 11.63
C GLY A 193 10.23 7.16 10.37
N ARG A 194 10.06 8.48 10.51
CA ARG A 194 10.07 9.41 9.37
C ARG A 194 11.45 9.50 8.70
N PHE A 195 12.55 9.46 9.46
CA PHE A 195 13.90 9.37 8.88
C PHE A 195 14.05 8.11 8.02
N ILE A 196 13.64 6.95 8.55
CA ILE A 196 13.70 5.66 7.82
C ILE A 196 12.82 5.71 6.56
N PHE A 197 11.63 6.28 6.65
CA PHE A 197 10.74 6.40 5.50
C PHE A 197 11.28 7.32 4.40
N ASN A 198 12.03 8.36 4.77
CA ASN A 198 12.64 9.27 3.79
C ASN A 198 13.85 8.66 3.06
N GLU A 199 14.48 7.61 3.58
CA GLU A 199 15.61 6.94 2.90
C GLU A 199 15.17 6.25 1.60
N ILE A 200 13.94 5.75 1.54
CA ILE A 200 13.39 5.09 0.34
C ILE A 200 12.82 6.07 -0.69
N LEU A 201 12.51 7.29 -0.27
CA LEU A 201 11.92 8.29 -1.15
C LEU A 201 12.99 9.14 -1.83
N PRO A 202 12.84 9.44 -3.14
CA PRO A 202 13.58 10.53 -3.76
C PRO A 202 13.36 11.79 -2.94
N GLN A 203 14.43 12.52 -2.69
CA GLN A 203 14.35 13.68 -1.83
C GLN A 203 13.85 14.91 -2.59
N ASP A 204 13.54 14.87 -3.87
CA ASP A 204 13.24 16.04 -4.72
C ASP A 204 11.76 16.12 -5.13
N LEU A 205 10.86 15.73 -4.22
CA LEU A 205 9.42 15.64 -4.49
C LEU A 205 8.68 16.98 -4.32
N GLY A 206 9.34 18.02 -3.83
CA GLY A 206 8.75 19.36 -3.70
C GLY A 206 7.62 19.42 -2.68
N PHE A 207 7.65 18.60 -1.62
CA PHE A 207 6.86 18.85 -0.41
C PHE A 207 7.51 19.94 0.43
N VAL A 208 8.83 19.97 0.41
CA VAL A 208 9.63 21.04 0.99
C VAL A 208 10.14 21.93 -0.15
N ASP A 209 9.88 23.24 -0.05
CA ASP A 209 10.48 24.19 -0.98
C ASP A 209 11.97 24.34 -0.71
N ARG A 210 12.77 23.74 -1.60
CA ARG A 210 14.24 23.72 -1.56
C ARG A 210 14.89 24.97 -2.13
N SER A 211 14.09 25.90 -2.65
CA SER A 211 14.57 27.23 -3.07
C SER A 211 15.07 28.04 -1.86
N LEU A 212 14.56 27.73 -0.67
CA LEU A 212 15.02 28.31 0.59
C LEU A 212 16.21 27.51 1.14
N PRO A 213 17.39 28.12 1.36
CA PRO A 213 18.59 27.44 1.86
C PRO A 213 18.37 26.72 3.21
N GLU A 214 17.49 27.27 4.06
CA GLU A 214 17.15 26.70 5.38
C GLU A 214 16.41 25.36 5.30
N ASN A 215 15.76 25.08 4.18
CA ASN A 215 14.93 23.90 3.97
C ASN A 215 15.68 22.74 3.33
N PHE A 216 16.91 22.95 2.86
CA PHE A 216 17.68 21.98 2.11
C PHE A 216 17.88 20.64 2.87
N LEU A 217 18.01 20.73 4.19
CA LEU A 217 18.22 19.58 5.07
C LEU A 217 16.94 18.96 5.61
N LYS A 218 15.78 19.62 5.49
CA LYS A 218 14.52 19.07 5.98
C LYS A 218 14.15 17.79 5.22
N LEU A 219 13.42 16.91 5.90
CA LEU A 219 12.85 15.71 5.30
C LEU A 219 11.73 16.12 4.35
N GLU A 220 11.62 15.47 3.19
CA GLU A 220 10.49 15.71 2.28
C GLU A 220 9.16 15.32 2.93
N VAL A 221 9.15 14.21 3.68
CA VAL A 221 7.96 13.73 4.39
C VAL A 221 8.18 13.83 5.89
N ASP A 222 7.69 14.90 6.50
CA ASP A 222 7.69 15.10 7.96
C ASP A 222 6.27 15.14 8.57
N PHE A 223 5.29 14.56 7.86
CA PHE A 223 3.90 14.48 8.33
C PHE A 223 3.47 13.01 8.49
N HIS A 224 2.35 12.81 9.18
CA HIS A 224 1.74 11.49 9.35
C HIS A 224 1.12 11.05 8.03
N VAL A 225 1.53 9.89 7.52
CA VAL A 225 1.16 9.44 6.18
C VAL A 225 0.00 8.43 6.24
N ASP A 226 -1.16 8.84 5.72
CA ASP A 226 -2.31 7.98 5.46
C ASP A 226 -2.32 7.49 3.99
N LYS A 227 -3.33 6.70 3.60
CA LYS A 227 -3.50 6.23 2.23
C LYS A 227 -3.54 7.36 1.19
N LYS A 228 -4.15 8.50 1.54
CA LYS A 228 -4.24 9.67 0.65
C LYS A 228 -2.87 10.33 0.48
N GLY A 229 -2.12 10.47 1.57
CA GLY A 229 -0.75 10.97 1.59
C GLY A 229 0.17 10.10 0.75
N LEU A 230 0.09 8.77 0.86
CA LEU A 230 0.84 7.86 -0.01
C LEU A 230 0.52 8.07 -1.48
N LYS A 231 -0.78 8.19 -1.82
CA LYS A 231 -1.19 8.46 -3.19
C LYS A 231 -0.56 9.74 -3.73
N GLN A 232 -0.59 10.82 -2.96
CA GLN A 232 0.01 12.10 -3.33
C GLN A 232 1.53 12.01 -3.49
N ILE A 233 2.21 11.30 -2.58
CA ILE A 233 3.67 11.07 -2.67
C ILE A 233 3.99 10.35 -3.99
N LEU A 234 3.27 9.29 -4.31
CA LEU A 234 3.47 8.53 -5.56
C LEU A 234 3.15 9.35 -6.81
N GLU A 235 2.10 10.17 -6.79
CA GLU A 235 1.78 11.12 -7.86
C GLU A 235 2.93 12.12 -8.10
N LYS A 236 3.62 12.58 -7.06
CA LYS A 236 4.79 13.43 -7.23
C LYS A 236 6.01 12.68 -7.74
N VAL A 237 6.27 11.47 -7.23
CA VAL A 237 7.39 10.63 -7.70
C VAL A 237 7.27 10.36 -9.19
N ILE A 238 6.08 10.00 -9.66
CA ILE A 238 5.87 9.67 -11.09
C ILE A 238 6.00 10.89 -12.00
N ASN A 239 5.55 12.06 -11.54
CA ASN A 239 5.66 13.30 -12.30
C ASN A 239 7.10 13.81 -12.41
N THR A 240 7.92 13.63 -11.36
CA THR A 240 9.32 14.11 -11.34
C THR A 240 10.30 13.11 -11.97
N HIS A 241 10.16 11.81 -11.67
CA HIS A 241 11.15 10.78 -12.03
C HIS A 241 10.66 9.76 -13.07
N GLY A 242 9.39 9.80 -13.45
CA GLY A 242 8.80 8.85 -14.39
C GLY A 242 8.53 7.46 -13.81
N ALA A 243 8.16 6.52 -14.68
CA ALA A 243 7.64 5.21 -14.27
C ALA A 243 8.69 4.29 -13.64
N SER A 244 9.92 4.25 -14.17
CA SER A 244 10.96 3.31 -13.71
C SER A 244 11.34 3.52 -12.25
N ARG A 245 11.65 4.76 -11.86
CA ARG A 245 11.98 5.08 -10.47
C ARG A 245 10.76 4.92 -9.55
N THR A 246 9.56 5.21 -10.06
CA THR A 246 8.32 5.00 -9.29
C THR A 246 8.10 3.52 -8.96
N ALA A 247 8.39 2.61 -9.90
CA ALA A 247 8.29 1.18 -9.66
C ALA A 247 9.26 0.70 -8.56
N GLU A 248 10.49 1.18 -8.56
CA GLU A 248 11.47 0.89 -7.49
C GLU A 248 10.97 1.39 -6.12
N VAL A 249 10.51 2.65 -6.07
CA VAL A 249 9.98 3.25 -4.84
C VAL A 249 8.75 2.49 -4.35
N LEU A 250 7.87 2.03 -5.25
CA LEU A 250 6.71 1.22 -4.89
C LEU A 250 7.09 -0.11 -4.24
N ASP A 251 8.14 -0.76 -4.73
CA ASP A 251 8.66 -2.01 -4.14
C ASP A 251 9.29 -1.78 -2.76
N ASP A 252 10.01 -0.67 -2.58
CA ASP A 252 10.57 -0.28 -1.29
C ASP A 252 9.46 0.06 -0.28
N VAL A 253 8.45 0.83 -0.71
CA VAL A 253 7.25 1.18 0.06
C VAL A 253 6.51 -0.08 0.51
N LYS A 254 6.30 -1.05 -0.39
CA LYS A 254 5.72 -2.36 -0.08
C LYS A 254 6.53 -3.09 0.98
N SER A 255 7.85 -3.17 0.79
CA SER A 255 8.75 -3.92 1.67
C SER A 255 8.81 -3.33 3.08
N ILE A 256 8.92 -2.00 3.18
CA ILE A 256 8.88 -1.27 4.46
C ILE A 256 7.50 -1.38 5.10
N GLY A 257 6.43 -1.20 4.34
CA GLY A 257 5.05 -1.32 4.81
C GLY A 257 4.79 -2.66 5.50
N TYR A 258 5.07 -3.78 4.82
CA TYR A 258 4.90 -5.10 5.42
C TYR A 258 5.83 -5.35 6.62
N LYS A 259 7.07 -4.86 6.57
CA LYS A 259 8.03 -5.02 7.68
C LYS A 259 7.52 -4.35 8.95
N TYR A 260 7.05 -3.10 8.85
CA TYR A 260 6.59 -2.35 10.01
C TYR A 260 5.16 -2.68 10.43
N SER A 261 4.29 -3.13 9.52
CA SER A 261 2.97 -3.66 9.92
C SER A 261 3.13 -4.92 10.78
N THR A 262 4.05 -5.81 10.39
CA THR A 262 4.37 -7.02 11.17
C THR A 262 4.93 -6.67 12.56
N ARG A 263 5.80 -5.64 12.64
CA ARG A 263 6.36 -5.18 13.92
C ARG A 263 5.34 -4.44 14.80
N ALA A 264 4.40 -3.73 14.20
CA ALA A 264 3.32 -3.05 14.93
C ALA A 264 2.43 -4.06 15.66
N ALA A 265 2.33 -5.29 15.14
CA ALA A 265 1.59 -6.40 15.74
C ALA A 265 0.15 -6.00 16.13
N MET A 266 -0.50 -5.24 15.24
CA MET A 266 -1.84 -4.72 15.52
C MET A 266 -2.87 -5.85 15.53
N THR A 267 -3.80 -5.76 16.46
CA THR A 267 -4.83 -6.78 16.70
C THR A 267 -6.16 -6.09 16.96
N VAL A 268 -7.25 -6.85 16.83
CA VAL A 268 -8.59 -6.38 17.13
C VAL A 268 -9.16 -7.26 18.24
N SER A 269 -9.50 -6.63 19.36
CA SER A 269 -10.18 -7.26 20.47
C SER A 269 -11.50 -6.56 20.78
N ILE A 270 -12.42 -7.29 21.43
CA ILE A 270 -13.64 -6.69 21.99
C ILE A 270 -13.29 -5.56 22.98
N SER A 271 -12.14 -5.66 23.64
CA SER A 271 -11.67 -4.63 24.58
C SER A 271 -11.27 -3.32 23.90
N ASP A 272 -10.94 -3.37 22.61
CA ASP A 272 -10.60 -2.18 21.83
C ASP A 272 -11.86 -1.40 21.40
N MET A 273 -13.05 -2.04 21.48
CA MET A 273 -14.34 -1.41 21.18
C MET A 273 -14.88 -0.71 22.42
N THR A 274 -14.47 0.55 22.62
CA THR A 274 -15.02 1.39 23.68
C THR A 274 -16.42 1.89 23.31
N VAL A 275 -17.45 1.33 23.96
CA VAL A 275 -18.83 1.80 23.78
C VAL A 275 -19.01 3.14 24.50
N PRO A 276 -19.47 4.21 23.81
CA PRO A 276 -19.70 5.50 24.45
C PRO A 276 -20.77 5.41 25.55
N ALA A 277 -20.46 5.92 26.74
CA ALA A 277 -21.39 5.93 27.88
C ALA A 277 -22.67 6.74 27.59
N ARG A 278 -22.60 7.73 26.69
CA ARG A 278 -23.74 8.58 26.27
C ARG A 278 -24.71 7.89 25.32
N LYS A 279 -24.38 6.72 24.77
CA LYS A 279 -25.23 6.01 23.79
C LYS A 279 -26.68 5.81 24.26
N PRO A 280 -26.96 5.34 25.50
CA PRO A 280 -28.33 5.16 25.96
C PRO A 280 -29.12 6.48 26.05
N GLU A 281 -28.47 7.58 26.43
CA GLU A 281 -29.10 8.90 26.53
C GLU A 281 -29.50 9.42 25.15
N MET A 282 -28.62 9.29 24.15
CA MET A 282 -28.87 9.70 22.77
C MET A 282 -30.03 8.91 22.15
N LEU A 283 -30.07 7.59 22.37
CA LEU A 283 -31.17 6.74 21.90
C LEU A 283 -32.50 7.11 22.57
N ALA A 284 -32.48 7.44 23.87
CA ALA A 284 -33.68 7.89 24.58
C ALA A 284 -34.19 9.24 24.06
N GLN A 285 -33.28 10.17 23.74
CA GLN A 285 -33.62 11.47 23.14
C GLN A 285 -34.22 11.31 21.74
N ALA A 286 -33.60 10.49 20.89
CA ALA A 286 -34.10 10.19 19.55
C ALA A 286 -35.50 9.55 19.60
N GLN A 287 -35.69 8.56 20.48
CA GLN A 287 -36.99 7.92 20.67
C GLN A 287 -38.06 8.91 21.14
N ALA A 288 -37.74 9.81 22.07
CA ALA A 288 -38.67 10.84 22.52
C ALA A 288 -39.08 11.81 21.39
N THR A 289 -38.18 12.11 20.46
CA THR A 289 -38.48 12.92 19.27
C THR A 289 -39.39 12.17 18.30
N VAL A 290 -39.13 10.88 18.05
CA VAL A 290 -39.98 10.01 17.22
C VAL A 290 -41.40 9.86 17.80
N ASP A 291 -41.52 9.76 19.12
CA ASP A 291 -42.81 9.67 19.81
C ASP A 291 -43.62 10.98 19.67
N LYS A 292 -42.95 12.15 19.70
CA LYS A 292 -43.58 13.45 19.40
C LYS A 292 -44.07 13.52 17.96
N ILE A 293 -43.26 13.09 17.00
CA ILE A 293 -43.63 13.04 15.57
C ILE A 293 -44.86 12.13 15.38
N SER A 294 -44.85 10.95 16.00
CA SER A 294 -45.97 10.01 15.96
C SER A 294 -47.24 10.58 16.60
N THR A 295 -47.10 11.38 17.66
CA THR A 295 -48.22 12.07 18.30
C THR A 295 -48.80 13.16 17.40
N ASN A 296 -47.96 13.94 16.72
CA ASN A 296 -48.40 14.97 15.77
C ASN A 296 -49.13 14.36 14.56
N PHE A 297 -48.69 13.20 14.07
CA PHE A 297 -49.39 12.43 13.06
C PHE A 297 -50.77 11.98 13.53
N ARG A 298 -50.88 11.41 14.74
CA ARG A 298 -52.18 11.01 15.32
C ARG A 298 -53.14 12.19 15.51
N ARG A 299 -52.62 13.40 15.70
CA ARG A 299 -53.39 14.65 15.81
C ARG A 299 -53.75 15.25 14.43
N GLY A 300 -53.31 14.64 13.33
CA GLY A 300 -53.58 15.10 11.97
C GLY A 300 -52.79 16.34 11.56
N LEU A 301 -51.71 16.68 12.26
CA LEU A 301 -50.89 17.87 11.98
C LEU A 301 -49.88 17.66 10.84
N ILE A 302 -49.57 16.41 10.50
CA ILE A 302 -48.61 16.02 9.46
C ILE A 302 -49.15 14.83 8.66
N THR A 303 -48.66 14.68 7.43
CA THR A 303 -48.96 13.54 6.55
C THR A 303 -48.08 12.32 6.86
N GLU A 304 -48.44 11.17 6.30
CA GLU A 304 -47.67 9.92 6.47
C GLU A 304 -46.28 10.01 5.81
N GLU A 305 -46.17 10.69 4.66
CA GLU A 305 -44.88 10.90 3.98
C GLU A 305 -43.94 11.79 4.81
N GLU A 306 -44.48 12.87 5.39
CA GLU A 306 -43.73 13.76 6.30
C GLU A 306 -43.32 13.05 7.58
N ARG A 307 -44.22 12.22 8.16
CA ARG A 307 -43.90 11.38 9.32
C ARG A 307 -42.73 10.44 9.01
N TYR A 308 -42.79 9.72 7.89
CA TYR A 308 -41.73 8.79 7.50
C TYR A 308 -40.40 9.50 7.32
N ARG A 309 -40.37 10.62 6.57
CA ARG A 309 -39.15 11.40 6.35
C ARG A 309 -38.56 11.92 7.66
N ALA A 310 -39.38 12.50 8.53
CA ALA A 310 -38.92 13.07 9.81
C ALA A 310 -38.37 11.99 10.76
N VAL A 311 -38.97 10.80 10.78
CA VAL A 311 -38.45 9.67 11.57
C VAL A 311 -37.10 9.20 11.04
N VAL A 312 -36.98 9.03 9.72
CA VAL A 312 -35.71 8.63 9.08
C VAL A 312 -34.62 9.68 9.33
N GLU A 313 -34.96 10.96 9.22
CA GLU A 313 -34.04 12.07 9.48
C GLU A 313 -33.55 12.07 10.94
N THR A 314 -34.46 11.93 11.91
CA THR A 314 -34.12 11.88 13.33
C THR A 314 -33.14 10.73 13.65
N TRP A 315 -33.38 9.54 13.08
CA TRP A 315 -32.47 8.40 13.26
C TRP A 315 -31.13 8.59 12.57
N ASN A 316 -31.12 9.15 11.35
CA ASN A 316 -29.88 9.45 10.62
C ASN A 316 -29.03 10.52 11.33
N GLU A 317 -29.65 11.55 11.92
CA GLU A 317 -28.95 12.56 12.72
C GLU A 317 -28.35 11.93 13.98
N THR A 318 -29.14 11.13 14.70
CA THR A 318 -28.66 10.42 15.91
C THR A 318 -27.50 9.47 15.59
N ASP A 319 -27.56 8.77 14.46
CA ASP A 319 -26.49 7.86 14.01
C ASP A 319 -25.18 8.61 13.68
N LYS A 320 -25.28 9.78 13.01
CA LYS A 320 -24.14 10.66 12.76
C LYS A 320 -23.53 11.18 14.06
N GLU A 321 -24.34 11.71 14.96
CA GLU A 321 -23.87 12.21 16.26
C GLU A 321 -23.22 11.09 17.07
N LEU A 322 -23.81 9.89 17.09
CA LEU A 322 -23.25 8.73 17.78
C LEU A 322 -21.89 8.33 17.19
N THR A 323 -21.77 8.37 15.87
CA THR A 323 -20.52 8.09 15.16
C THR A 323 -19.42 9.09 15.53
N GLU A 324 -19.74 10.39 15.58
CA GLU A 324 -18.79 11.43 16.00
C GLU A 324 -18.34 11.24 17.45
N VAL A 325 -19.28 10.96 18.36
CA VAL A 325 -18.97 10.70 19.78
C VAL A 325 -18.11 9.45 19.94
N LEU A 326 -18.35 8.40 19.15
CA LEU A 326 -17.55 7.18 19.15
C LEU A 326 -16.13 7.47 18.66
N LEU A 327 -15.97 8.18 17.54
CA LEU A 327 -14.65 8.50 16.99
C LEU A 327 -13.85 9.44 17.90
N ALA A 328 -14.49 10.43 18.53
CA ALA A 328 -13.84 11.33 19.47
C ALA A 328 -13.46 10.66 20.80
N GLY A 329 -14.19 9.61 21.19
CA GLY A 329 -13.93 8.85 22.41
C GLY A 329 -12.82 7.80 22.28
N LEU A 330 -12.43 7.44 21.06
CA LEU A 330 -11.34 6.49 20.82
C LEU A 330 -9.98 7.17 21.00
N ASP A 331 -9.06 6.47 21.68
CA ASP A 331 -7.66 6.89 21.73
C ASP A 331 -7.04 6.82 20.33
N LYS A 332 -6.20 7.81 19.97
CA LYS A 332 -5.48 7.87 18.70
C LYS A 332 -4.55 6.67 18.49
N TYR A 333 -4.19 5.99 19.58
CA TYR A 333 -3.33 4.80 19.57
C TYR A 333 -4.10 3.49 19.65
N ASN A 334 -5.43 3.53 19.65
CA ASN A 334 -6.26 2.34 19.56
C ASN A 334 -6.11 1.71 18.16
N ASN A 335 -5.93 0.39 18.11
CA ASN A 335 -5.75 -0.35 16.86
C ASN A 335 -6.93 -0.15 15.88
N ILE A 336 -8.16 -0.12 16.38
CA ILE A 336 -9.36 0.09 15.54
C ILE A 336 -9.34 1.48 14.93
N TYR A 337 -8.97 2.49 15.72
CA TYR A 337 -8.85 3.86 15.24
C TYR A 337 -7.75 3.98 14.18
N MET A 338 -6.57 3.39 14.43
CA MET A 338 -5.46 3.41 13.47
C MET A 338 -5.81 2.72 12.14
N MET A 339 -6.53 1.61 12.17
CA MET A 339 -7.01 0.94 10.94
C MET A 339 -7.99 1.83 10.16
N ALA A 340 -8.95 2.45 10.84
CA ALA A 340 -9.94 3.31 10.20
C ALA A 340 -9.34 4.63 9.66
N ASP A 341 -8.52 5.31 10.45
CA ASP A 341 -7.93 6.61 10.11
C ASP A 341 -6.86 6.50 9.00
N SER A 342 -6.07 5.41 9.01
CA SER A 342 -5.08 5.17 7.95
C SER A 342 -5.71 4.94 6.57
N GLY A 343 -6.97 4.52 6.53
CA GLY A 343 -7.68 4.14 5.30
C GLY A 343 -7.24 2.78 4.75
N ALA A 344 -6.62 1.95 5.60
CA ALA A 344 -6.18 0.59 5.29
C ALA A 344 -7.32 -0.26 4.69
#